data_AF-A0A348FYJ6-F1
#
_entry.id   AF-A0A348FYJ6-F1
#
_cell.length_a   1.000
_cell.length_b   1.000
_cell.length_c   1.000
_cell.angle_alpha   90.00
_cell.angle_beta   90.00
_cell.angle_gamma   90.00
#
_symmetry.space_group_name_H-M   'P 1'
#
loop_
_entity.id
_entity.type
_entity.pdbx_description
1 polymer ?
#
loop_
_entity_poly.entity_id
_entity_poly.type
_entity_poly.pdbx_seq_one_letter_code
_entity_poly.pdbx_strand_id
1 'polypeptide(L)' 'MTRRKRSPRRLTVNFDKLIAEDADLAKHDALWTRLGYRRAGGKLFGRRDGTCTLRLVWRRTVGNVKTSVSYTMQGLSLS' A
#
# COMPACT_ATOMS: atom_id res chain seq x y z
N MET A 1 33.77 -1.12 5.97
CA MET A 1 32.86 -0.72 4.86
C MET A 1 31.41 -0.83 5.31
N THR A 2 30.82 0.25 5.85
CA THR A 2 29.41 0.27 6.27
C THR A 2 28.52 0.52 5.05
N ARG A 3 27.83 -0.53 4.60
CA ARG A 3 26.86 -0.47 3.51
C ARG A 3 25.75 0.50 3.92
N ARG A 4 25.81 1.77 3.48
CA ARG A 4 24.74 2.75 3.68
C ARG A 4 23.47 2.15 3.10
N LYS A 5 22.58 1.68 3.98
CA LYS A 5 21.24 1.21 3.66
C LYS A 5 20.50 2.43 3.10
N ARG A 6 20.52 2.60 1.78
CA ARG A 6 19.73 3.65 1.10
C ARG A 6 18.29 3.36 1.47
N SER A 7 17.75 4.13 2.42
CA SER A 7 16.33 4.10 2.73
C SER A 7 15.59 4.32 1.41
N PRO A 8 14.74 3.37 0.96
CA PRO A 8 13.99 3.56 -0.27
C PRO A 8 13.26 4.90 -0.15
N ARG A 9 13.37 5.76 -1.18
CA ARG A 9 12.65 7.04 -1.25
C ARG A 9 11.22 6.75 -0.80
N ARG A 10 10.83 7.26 0.38
CA ARG A 10 9.45 7.19 0.86
C ARG A 10 8.65 8.10 -0.08
N LEU A 11 8.20 7.54 -1.19
CA LEU A 11 7.15 8.16 -1.97
C LEU A 11 5.90 8.04 -1.10
N THR A 12 5.43 9.17 -0.59
CA THR A 12 4.18 9.24 0.18
C THR A 12 3.07 8.86 -0.77
N VAL A 13 2.50 7.68 -0.55
CA VAL A 13 1.41 7.15 -1.35
C VAL A 13 0.12 7.85 -0.92
N ASN A 14 -0.54 8.56 -1.85
CA ASN A 14 -1.87 9.11 -1.62
C ASN A 14 -2.91 8.00 -1.86
N PHE A 15 -3.51 7.50 -0.79
CA PHE A 15 -4.53 6.44 -0.85
C PHE A 15 -5.75 6.85 -1.67
N ASP A 16 -6.24 8.08 -1.48
CA ASP A 16 -7.47 8.54 -2.13
C ASP A 16 -7.29 8.64 -3.64
N LYS A 17 -6.12 9.12 -4.08
CA LYS A 17 -5.79 9.15 -5.52
C LYS A 17 -5.77 7.75 -6.12
N LEU A 18 -5.15 6.78 -5.45
CA LEU A 18 -5.09 5.40 -5.94
C LEU A 18 -6.46 4.72 -5.97
N ILE A 19 -7.28 4.96 -4.95
CA ILE A 19 -8.63 4.41 -4.88
C ILE A 19 -9.51 5.01 -6.00
N ALA A 20 -9.31 6.27 -6.34
CA ALA A 20 -10.00 6.91 -7.46
C ALA A 20 -9.55 6.36 -8.82
N GLU A 21 -8.28 5.95 -8.95
CA GLU A 21 -7.69 5.43 -10.19
C GLU A 21 -7.99 3.94 -10.43
N ASP A 22 -8.20 3.14 -9.38
CA ASP A 22 -8.41 1.69 -9.48
C ASP A 22 -9.72 1.25 -8.81
N ALA A 23 -10.68 0.82 -9.64
CA ALA A 23 -12.01 0.42 -9.20
C ALA A 23 -12.02 -0.86 -8.34
N ASP A 24 -11.09 -1.80 -8.56
CA ASP A 24 -11.02 -3.02 -7.77
C ASP A 24 -10.36 -2.74 -6.41
N LEU A 25 -9.36 -1.87 -6.38
CA LEU A 25 -8.83 -1.31 -5.14
C LEU A 25 -9.91 -0.58 -4.34
N ALA A 26 -10.78 0.19 -4.99
CA ALA A 26 -11.91 0.85 -4.32
C ALA A 26 -12.87 -0.16 -3.67
N LYS A 27 -13.21 -1.25 -4.36
CA LYS A 27 -14.02 -2.34 -3.79
C LYS A 27 -13.35 -2.97 -2.58
N HIS A 28 -12.04 -3.23 -2.65
CA HIS A 28 -11.29 -3.77 -1.52
C HIS A 28 -11.23 -2.81 -0.34
N ASP A 29 -10.99 -1.52 -0.57
CA ASP A 29 -10.98 -0.52 0.50
C ASP A 29 -12.35 -0.42 1.20
N ALA A 30 -13.44 -0.42 0.42
CA ALA A 30 -14.80 -0.44 0.97
C ALA A 30 -15.07 -1.70 1.80
N LEU A 31 -14.65 -2.87 1.31
CA LEU A 31 -14.80 -4.15 2.02
C LEU A 31 -14.02 -4.14 3.35
N TRP A 32 -12.74 -3.76 3.33
CA TRP A 32 -11.91 -3.73 4.54
C TRP A 32 -12.43 -2.71 5.55
N THR A 33 -12.88 -1.55 5.09
CA THR A 33 -13.50 -0.53 5.94
C THR A 33 -14.78 -1.04 6.59
N ARG A 34 -15.66 -1.70 5.83
CA ARG A 34 -16.88 -2.34 6.36
C ARG A 34 -16.56 -3.41 7.40
N LEU A 35 -15.45 -4.13 7.24
CA LEU A 35 -14.96 -5.11 8.21
C LEU A 35 -14.20 -4.49 9.39
N GLY A 36 -14.17 -3.17 9.52
CA GLY A 36 -13.58 -2.45 10.66
C GLY A 36 -12.06 -2.27 10.58
N TYR A 37 -11.45 -2.48 9.41
CA TYR A 37 -10.04 -2.17 9.18
C TYR A 37 -9.87 -0.69 8.83
N ARG A 38 -8.74 -0.11 9.25
CA ARG A 38 -8.34 1.26 8.93
C ARG A 38 -7.12 1.26 8.01
N ARG A 39 -7.07 2.20 7.07
CA ARG A 39 -5.89 2.43 6.21
C ARG A 39 -4.69 2.74 7.11
N ALA A 40 -3.62 1.95 7.01
CA ALA A 40 -2.45 2.04 7.87
C ALA A 40 -1.21 2.61 7.15
N GLY A 41 -1.22 2.61 5.82
CA GLY A 41 -0.16 3.19 5.01
C GLY A 41 0.17 2.37 3.77
N GLY A 42 0.97 2.98 2.91
CA GLY A 42 1.34 2.44 1.61
C GLY A 42 2.82 2.60 1.34
N LYS A 43 3.38 1.71 0.52
CA LYS A 43 4.76 1.79 0.04
C LYS A 43 4.78 1.51 -1.45
N LEU A 44 5.53 2.32 -2.18
CA LEU A 44 5.84 2.09 -3.57
C LEU A 44 7.30 1.63 -3.70
N PHE A 45 7.52 0.59 -4.48
CA PHE A 45 8.83 0.01 -4.75
C PHE A 45 9.10 0.13 -6.24
N GLY A 46 10.03 1.02 -6.62
CA GLY A 46 10.49 1.09 -8.01
C GLY A 46 11.27 -0.16 -8.39
N ARG A 47 11.05 -0.65 -9.61
CA ARG A 47 11.79 -1.74 -10.25
C ARG A 47 12.78 -1.16 -11.27
N ARG A 48 13.74 -1.98 -11.69
CA ARG A 48 14.79 -1.57 -12.65
C ARG A 48 14.26 -1.32 -14.06
N ASP A 49 13.13 -1.93 -14.40
CA ASP A 49 12.45 -1.82 -15.69
C ASP A 49 11.58 -0.55 -15.82
N GLY A 50 11.64 0.35 -14.83
CA GLY A 50 10.83 1.57 -14.80
C GLY A 50 9.42 1.37 -14.23
N THR A 51 9.00 0.12 -13.99
CA THR A 51 7.73 -0.16 -13.33
C THR A 51 7.84 -0.04 -11.82
N CYS A 52 6.70 -0.04 -11.14
CA CYS A 52 6.61 0.07 -9.70
C CYS A 52 5.68 -1.01 -9.13
N THR A 53 5.98 -1.42 -7.91
CA THR A 53 5.10 -2.26 -7.09
C THR A 53 4.54 -1.42 -5.97
N LEU A 54 3.22 -1.35 -5.88
CA LEU A 54 2.52 -0.67 -4.80
C LEU A 54 2.05 -1.69 -3.79
N ARG A 55 2.31 -1.44 -2.51
CA ARG A 55 1.77 -2.20 -1.39
C ARG A 55 0.99 -1.29 -0.47
N LEU A 56 -0.30 -1.56 -0.30
CA LEU A 56 -1.20 -0.88 0.61
C LEU A 56 -1.51 -1.79 1.80
N VAL A 57 -1.65 -1.22 2.99
CA VAL A 57 -1.89 -1.98 4.22
C VAL A 57 -3.08 -1.38 4.97
N TRP A 58 -3.98 -2.26 5.40
CA TRP A 58 -5.03 -1.96 6.36
C TRP A 58 -4.79 -2.74 7.64
N ARG A 59 -5.16 -2.16 8.78
CA ARG A 59 -5.00 -2.76 10.10
C ARG A 59 -6.29 -2.69 10.89
N ARG A 60 -6.57 -3.72 11.67
CA ARG A 60 -7.64 -3.79 12.64
C ARG A 60 -7.08 -4.32 13.96
N THR A 61 -7.62 -3.80 15.06
CA THR A 61 -7.35 -4.33 16.40
C THR A 61 -8.68 -4.75 17.01
N VAL A 62 -8.76 -5.97 17.53
CA VAL A 62 -9.92 -6.48 18.27
C VAL A 62 -9.41 -7.07 19.58
N GLY A 63 -9.72 -6.40 20.69
CA GLY A 63 -9.08 -6.69 21.98
C GLY A 63 -7.56 -6.58 21.87
N ASN A 64 -6.87 -7.68 22.16
CA ASN A 64 -5.40 -7.76 22.10
C ASN A 64 -4.87 -8.33 20.76
N VAL A 65 -5.75 -8.64 19.81
CA VAL A 65 -5.38 -9.20 18.50
C VAL A 65 -5.21 -8.08 17.49
N LYS A 66 -4.05 -8.02 16.83
CA LYS A 66 -3.74 -7.10 15.73
C LYS A 66 -3.72 -7.87 14.41
N THR A 67 -4.59 -7.50 13.49
CA THR A 67 -4.67 -8.11 12.16
C THR A 67 -4.31 -7.08 11.10
N SER A 68 -3.52 -7.50 10.10
CA SER A 68 -3.16 -6.66 8.96
C SER A 68 -3.47 -7.36 7.65
N VAL A 69 -4.11 -6.65 6.74
CA VAL A 69 -4.32 -7.07 5.35
C VAL A 69 -3.43 -6.21 4.46
N SER A 70 -2.76 -6.82 3.49
CA SER A 70 -1.98 -6.06 2.51
C SER A 70 -2.39 -6.41 1.09
N TYR A 71 -2.64 -5.36 0.30
CA TYR A 71 -2.93 -5.44 -1.13
C TYR A 71 -1.69 -5.02 -1.91
N THR A 72 -1.27 -5.82 -2.89
CA THR A 72 -0.04 -5.57 -3.66
C THR A 72 -0.35 -5.56 -5.15
N MET A 73 -0.09 -4.43 -5.80
CA MET A 73 -0.15 -4.26 -7.25
C MET A 73 1.25 -4.22 -7.82
N GLN A 74 1.49 -4.91 -8.92
CA GLN A 74 2.79 -4.99 -9.59
C GLN A 74 2.66 -4.44 -11.01
N GLY A 75 3.77 -3.94 -11.57
CA GLY A 75 3.80 -3.47 -12.96
C GLY A 75 3.17 -2.09 -13.18
N LEU A 76 3.05 -1.26 -12.14
CA LEU A 76 2.51 0.09 -12.27
C LEU A 76 3.53 1.00 -12.95
N SER A 77 3.12 1.68 -14.02
CA SER A 77 3.94 2.73 -14.65
C SER A 77 3.66 4.07 -13.96
N LEU A 78 4.69 4.70 -13.39
CA LEU A 78 4.58 6.09 -12.93
C LEU A 78 4.60 6.96 -14.20
N SER A 79 3.43 7.46 -14.60
CA SER A 79 3.30 8.46 -15.66
C SER A 79 3.66 9.84 -15.12
#